data_AF-A0A843IBK3-F1
#
_entry.id   AF-A0A843IBK3-F1
#
_cell.length_a   1.000
_cell.length_b   1.000
_cell.length_c   1.000
_cell.angle_alpha   90.00
_cell.angle_beta   90.00
_cell.angle_gamma   90.00
#
_symmetry.space_group_name_H-M   'P 1'
#
loop_
_entity.id
_entity.type
_entity.pdbx_description
1 polymer ?
#
loop_
_entity_poly.entity_id
_entity_poly.type
_entity_poly.pdbx_seq_one_letter_code
_entity_poly.pdbx_strand_id
1 'polypeptide(L)'
;LLFICTSTIPYGTVAEENTLDTTILSSSSGEVHVLSNDLLCYLENRDSGKSRTDDPTPGYYDTSEYLIGSIGVGLIFLESNGASDPSTENWNSTETTNVQNQINQAMTWWCNQNIYAGLNYVLDVHTAVPTSYEPIIHPSAMTDPTYEKLWVSEAMASLGYTSGDWMQRTRNYVNAMRTAKGTDWALTVFLVDSSVDIGGDFSDGYFAYAYLGGPYIVMTYDNDGWGISCMNQVMAHEFGHIFWATDEYDGYTEYSGYLNIADVEGSGCLMDTNALSLSTGTRLQVGWRDTDGDTIQDIIDTFPETVLNPYPQDPSPIPAISYTGIATEIPYPNNNPQPGCAGNDVTINNIACVFWRFDGGGWSTAAPSDGLYNQAVEAYSFTTIPLPHGTHLIETMTLNSVSNFDATPASDTITIDVPPNTPTLTGTVEGKPNQQYMYTTSAADPDGDPLYYWFDWDDGTNSGWLGPFPPGAPVNANHSWSAKGSYEVKVKAKDFFSMESPWATLDVTMPKSLLFDGSFLQVFLRNHPLLSYLFSFLFSPLIE
;
A
#
# COMPACT_ATOMS: atom_id res chain seq x y z
N LEU A 1 -29.39 46.58 10.99
CA LEU A 1 -30.53 45.99 11.73
C LEU A 1 -30.23 44.50 11.81
N LEU A 2 -29.94 44.00 13.00
CA LEU A 2 -29.77 42.58 13.27
C LEU A 2 -31.18 41.96 13.23
N PHE A 3 -31.50 41.20 12.19
CA PHE A 3 -32.69 40.35 12.21
C PHE A 3 -32.29 39.07 12.94
N ILE A 4 -32.63 39.01 14.23
CA ILE A 4 -32.65 37.78 14.99
C ILE A 4 -33.95 37.09 14.58
N CYS A 5 -33.87 36.02 13.79
CA CYS A 5 -35.00 35.14 13.52
C CYS A 5 -35.28 34.30 14.78
N THR A 6 -36.12 34.82 15.66
CA THR A 6 -36.83 33.99 16.65
C THR A 6 -38.24 33.75 16.14
N SER A 7 -38.47 32.62 15.49
CA SER A 7 -39.81 32.08 15.30
C SER A 7 -39.93 30.79 16.11
N THR A 8 -40.38 30.95 17.36
CA THR A 8 -41.00 29.87 18.12
C THR A 8 -42.28 29.47 17.40
N ILE A 9 -42.28 28.29 16.76
CA ILE A 9 -43.51 27.61 16.32
C ILE A 9 -43.93 26.65 17.45
N PRO A 10 -45.23 26.55 17.80
CA PRO A 10 -45.67 25.65 18.87
C PRO A 10 -45.59 24.21 18.37
N TYR A 11 -44.76 23.40 19.02
CA TYR A 11 -44.76 21.94 18.90
C TYR A 11 -46.20 21.41 19.03
N GLY A 12 -46.70 20.87 17.93
CA GLY A 12 -47.86 19.99 17.94
C GLY A 12 -47.54 18.77 18.79
N THR A 13 -48.44 18.47 19.70
CA THR A 13 -48.41 17.36 20.67
C THR A 13 -47.71 16.09 20.17
N VAL A 14 -46.59 15.81 20.84
CA VAL A 14 -45.86 14.54 20.92
C VAL A 14 -46.85 13.36 20.97
N ALA A 15 -46.86 12.55 19.92
CA ALA A 15 -47.19 11.15 20.05
C ALA A 15 -45.97 10.48 20.72
N GLU A 16 -46.21 9.82 21.85
CA GLU A 16 -45.26 8.86 22.41
C GLU A 16 -44.99 7.78 21.35
N GLU A 17 -43.82 7.79 20.71
CA GLU A 17 -43.31 6.61 20.02
C GLU A 17 -41.95 6.21 20.61
N ASN A 18 -41.97 5.00 21.16
CA ASN A 18 -40.87 4.27 21.74
C ASN A 18 -39.90 3.82 20.64
N THR A 19 -38.62 3.68 20.99
CA THR A 19 -37.57 2.88 20.32
C THR A 19 -37.24 3.28 18.89
N LEU A 20 -35.95 3.59 18.59
CA LEU A 20 -35.30 3.48 17.26
C LEU A 20 -36.23 2.84 16.22
N ASP A 21 -37.12 3.63 15.60
CA ASP A 21 -38.16 3.10 14.75
C ASP A 21 -37.59 2.95 13.34
N THR A 22 -36.70 1.95 13.21
CA THR A 22 -36.08 1.60 11.95
C THR A 22 -37.17 1.07 11.03
N THR A 23 -37.81 1.94 10.27
CA THR A 23 -38.63 1.51 9.12
C THR A 23 -37.65 0.89 8.12
N ILE A 24 -37.61 -0.44 8.07
CA ILE A 24 -36.72 -1.17 7.16
C ILE A 24 -37.37 -1.18 5.78
N LEU A 25 -36.75 -0.48 4.83
CA LEU A 25 -37.23 -0.39 3.46
C LEU A 25 -36.31 -1.22 2.55
N SER A 26 -36.60 -2.52 2.47
CA SER A 26 -35.74 -3.49 1.79
C SER A 26 -35.68 -3.31 0.26
N SER A 27 -34.53 -3.61 -0.34
CA SER A 27 -34.37 -3.84 -1.78
C SER A 27 -33.60 -5.16 -2.02
N SER A 28 -33.41 -5.55 -3.28
CA SER A 28 -32.59 -6.73 -3.61
C SER A 28 -31.08 -6.56 -3.35
N SER A 29 -30.63 -5.34 -3.05
CA SER A 29 -29.21 -4.94 -3.00
C SER A 29 -28.77 -4.36 -1.64
N GLY A 30 -29.71 -3.98 -0.78
CA GLY A 30 -29.45 -3.48 0.58
C GLY A 30 -30.74 -3.07 1.29
N GLU A 31 -30.58 -2.47 2.46
CA GLU A 31 -31.69 -1.99 3.30
C GLU A 31 -31.48 -0.52 3.65
N VAL A 32 -32.54 0.29 3.47
CA VAL A 32 -32.57 1.68 3.97
C VAL A 32 -33.17 1.65 5.37
N HIS A 33 -32.48 2.28 6.31
CA HIS A 33 -32.89 2.47 7.70
C HIS A 33 -33.01 3.97 7.97
N VAL A 34 -34.11 4.38 8.58
CA VAL A 34 -34.29 5.75 9.07
C VAL A 34 -33.66 5.85 10.46
N LEU A 35 -32.73 6.78 10.64
CA LEU A 35 -32.04 7.02 11.92
C LEU A 35 -32.69 8.18 12.69
N SER A 36 -33.00 9.28 12.00
CA SER A 36 -33.69 10.47 12.52
C SER A 36 -34.62 11.04 11.43
N ASN A 37 -35.13 12.28 11.59
CA ASN A 37 -36.05 12.92 10.65
C ASN A 37 -35.41 13.51 9.38
N ASP A 38 -34.10 13.41 9.22
CA ASP A 38 -33.33 13.82 8.03
C ASP A 38 -32.13 12.89 7.77
N LEU A 39 -31.95 11.86 8.60
CA LEU A 39 -30.83 10.94 8.50
C LEU A 39 -31.24 9.53 8.12
N LEU A 40 -30.68 9.03 7.03
CA LEU A 40 -30.81 7.67 6.54
C LEU A 40 -29.49 6.90 6.67
N CYS A 41 -29.59 5.58 6.81
CA CYS A 41 -28.46 4.67 6.69
C CYS A 41 -28.77 3.62 5.61
N TYR A 42 -27.84 3.41 4.67
CA TYR A 42 -27.96 2.35 3.68
C TYR A 42 -27.03 1.19 4.00
N LEU A 43 -27.61 0.10 4.51
CA LEU A 43 -26.90 -1.14 4.77
C LEU A 43 -26.81 -1.95 3.47
N GLU A 44 -25.70 -1.81 2.77
CA GLU A 44 -25.48 -2.48 1.49
C GLU A 44 -24.80 -3.84 1.62
N ASN A 45 -25.20 -4.79 0.77
CA ASN A 45 -24.48 -6.05 0.61
C ASN A 45 -23.20 -5.79 -0.19
N ARG A 46 -22.08 -5.54 0.51
CA ARG A 46 -20.78 -5.21 -0.11
C ARG A 46 -20.30 -6.34 -1.04
N ASP A 47 -19.86 -5.95 -2.24
CA ASP A 47 -19.35 -6.87 -3.26
C ASP A 47 -17.92 -7.31 -2.91
N SER A 48 -17.71 -8.61 -2.73
CA SER A 48 -16.38 -9.18 -2.49
C SER A 48 -15.37 -8.86 -3.60
N GLY A 49 -15.83 -8.66 -4.85
CA GLY A 49 -14.98 -8.26 -5.98
C GLY A 49 -14.54 -6.80 -5.95
N LYS A 50 -15.14 -5.98 -5.08
CA LYS A 50 -14.75 -4.59 -4.78
C LYS A 50 -14.13 -4.47 -3.38
N SER A 51 -13.69 -5.59 -2.81
CA SER A 51 -13.00 -5.62 -1.52
C SER A 51 -11.67 -4.87 -1.60
N ARG A 52 -11.30 -4.29 -0.47
CA ARG A 52 -10.07 -3.52 -0.30
C ARG A 52 -8.84 -4.38 -0.60
N THR A 53 -7.88 -3.82 -1.32
CA THR A 53 -6.51 -4.33 -1.47
C THR A 53 -5.71 -4.12 -0.18
N ASP A 54 -4.48 -4.65 -0.07
CA ASP A 54 -3.57 -4.31 1.05
C ASP A 54 -3.13 -2.82 1.06
N ASP A 55 -3.65 -2.03 0.12
CA ASP A 55 -3.44 -0.59 0.00
C ASP A 55 -4.36 0.18 0.98
N PRO A 56 -3.81 1.13 1.77
CA PRO A 56 -4.59 1.91 2.72
C PRO A 56 -5.26 3.17 2.16
N THR A 57 -5.20 3.41 0.86
CA THR A 57 -6.00 4.47 0.23
C THR A 57 -7.52 4.18 0.29
N PRO A 58 -8.37 5.23 0.28
CA PRO A 58 -9.82 5.06 0.27
C PRO A 58 -10.31 4.23 -0.92
N GLY A 59 -11.02 3.13 -0.63
CA GLY A 59 -11.55 2.22 -1.62
C GLY A 59 -12.90 2.66 -2.19
N TYR A 60 -13.57 1.75 -2.91
CA TYR A 60 -14.84 2.03 -3.59
C TYR A 60 -15.98 2.46 -2.65
N TYR A 61 -15.99 1.91 -1.43
CA TYR A 61 -17.02 2.17 -0.42
C TYR A 61 -16.66 3.34 0.51
N ASP A 62 -15.38 3.71 0.59
CA ASP A 62 -14.85 4.74 1.48
C ASP A 62 -14.93 6.12 0.79
N THR A 63 -16.15 6.65 0.62
CA THR A 63 -16.39 7.90 -0.13
C THR A 63 -16.27 9.17 0.72
N SER A 64 -16.43 9.04 2.05
CA SER A 64 -16.44 10.15 3.02
C SER A 64 -16.26 9.63 4.44
N GLU A 65 -15.04 9.20 4.79
CA GLU A 65 -14.75 8.60 6.12
C GLU A 65 -14.52 9.66 7.21
N TYR A 66 -13.93 10.80 6.83
CA TYR A 66 -13.66 11.94 7.70
C TYR A 66 -13.45 13.20 6.86
N LEU A 67 -13.71 14.38 7.44
CA LEU A 67 -13.72 15.64 6.71
C LEU A 67 -12.33 16.32 6.75
N ILE A 68 -11.33 15.72 6.09
CA ILE A 68 -9.97 16.28 5.95
C ILE A 68 -9.53 16.11 4.50
N GLY A 69 -8.89 17.13 3.91
CA GLY A 69 -8.44 17.10 2.52
C GLY A 69 -9.47 17.64 1.52
N SER A 70 -9.51 17.07 0.33
CA SER A 70 -10.23 17.59 -0.83
C SER A 70 -11.51 16.80 -1.13
N ILE A 71 -12.57 17.50 -1.55
CA ILE A 71 -13.90 16.90 -1.79
C ILE A 71 -14.43 17.22 -3.19
N GLY A 72 -14.80 16.19 -3.94
CA GLY A 72 -15.64 16.34 -5.14
C GLY A 72 -17.12 16.37 -4.76
N VAL A 73 -17.87 17.38 -5.21
CA VAL A 73 -19.31 17.49 -4.94
C VAL A 73 -20.08 17.53 -6.24
N GLY A 74 -20.78 16.44 -6.56
CA GLY A 74 -21.63 16.36 -7.74
C GLY A 74 -22.97 17.02 -7.49
N LEU A 75 -23.36 18.02 -8.27
CA LEU A 75 -24.66 18.68 -8.17
C LEU A 75 -25.55 18.23 -9.32
N ILE A 76 -26.67 17.58 -9.02
CA ILE A 76 -27.56 17.00 -10.01
C ILE A 76 -28.94 17.62 -9.88
N PHE A 77 -29.24 18.54 -10.80
CA PHE A 77 -30.55 19.17 -10.90
C PHE A 77 -31.47 18.26 -11.71
N LEU A 78 -32.40 17.61 -11.00
CA LEU A 78 -33.35 16.66 -11.59
C LEU A 78 -34.44 17.42 -12.34
N GLU A 79 -34.83 16.91 -13.51
CA GLU A 79 -35.83 17.52 -14.37
C GLU A 79 -36.83 16.48 -14.88
N SER A 80 -38.10 16.62 -14.49
CA SER A 80 -39.18 15.78 -15.00
C SER A 80 -39.40 16.03 -16.48
N ASN A 81 -39.42 14.96 -17.28
CA ASN A 81 -39.65 15.03 -18.72
C ASN A 81 -41.12 14.81 -19.13
N GLY A 82 -42.03 14.64 -18.16
CA GLY A 82 -43.45 14.45 -18.45
C GLY A 82 -43.87 13.02 -18.81
N ALA A 83 -42.98 12.03 -18.76
CA ALA A 83 -43.28 10.68 -19.27
C ALA A 83 -44.08 9.80 -18.32
N SER A 84 -43.81 9.86 -17.01
CA SER A 84 -44.57 9.14 -15.97
C SER A 84 -45.49 10.09 -15.21
N ASP A 85 -44.96 11.24 -14.77
CA ASP A 85 -45.73 12.30 -14.11
C ASP A 85 -45.77 13.57 -14.95
N PRO A 86 -46.75 14.47 -14.76
CA PRO A 86 -46.69 15.81 -15.34
C PRO A 86 -45.43 16.55 -14.88
N SER A 87 -44.70 17.15 -15.82
CA SER A 87 -43.61 18.09 -15.50
C SER A 87 -44.25 19.42 -15.07
N THR A 88 -44.13 19.75 -13.79
CA THR A 88 -44.72 20.94 -13.17
C THR A 88 -43.69 21.86 -12.55
N GLU A 89 -42.57 21.30 -12.07
CA GLU A 89 -41.42 22.04 -11.56
C GLU A 89 -40.34 22.02 -12.64
N ASN A 90 -39.83 23.19 -13.04
CA ASN A 90 -38.91 23.30 -14.16
C ASN A 90 -37.79 24.29 -13.82
N TRP A 91 -36.56 23.78 -13.77
CA TRP A 91 -35.41 24.60 -13.43
C TRP A 91 -35.18 25.70 -14.46
N ASN A 92 -35.01 26.93 -13.98
CA ASN A 92 -34.49 28.04 -14.76
C ASN A 92 -33.06 28.42 -14.33
N SER A 93 -32.43 29.29 -15.13
CA SER A 93 -31.05 29.70 -14.89
C SER A 93 -30.86 30.49 -13.60
N THR A 94 -31.89 31.17 -13.11
CA THR A 94 -31.83 31.92 -11.85
C THR A 94 -31.87 30.98 -10.67
N GLU A 95 -32.77 30.00 -10.67
CA GLU A 95 -32.86 28.98 -9.63
C GLU A 95 -31.57 28.18 -9.51
N THR A 96 -31.10 27.61 -10.62
CA THR A 96 -29.86 26.83 -10.64
C THR A 96 -28.64 27.63 -10.19
N THR A 97 -28.57 28.93 -10.54
CA THR A 97 -27.51 29.83 -10.05
C THR A 97 -27.64 30.10 -8.55
N ASN A 98 -28.85 30.33 -8.06
CA ASN A 98 -29.08 30.58 -6.63
C ASN A 98 -28.70 29.36 -5.78
N VAL A 99 -29.12 28.16 -6.18
CA VAL A 99 -28.73 26.91 -5.51
C VAL A 99 -27.22 26.74 -5.49
N GLN A 100 -26.55 26.90 -6.63
CA GLN A 100 -25.08 26.82 -6.69
C GLN A 100 -24.40 27.85 -5.78
N ASN A 101 -24.92 29.08 -5.70
CA ASN A 101 -24.38 30.10 -4.80
C ASN A 101 -24.55 29.72 -3.32
N GLN A 102 -25.66 29.10 -2.95
CA GLN A 102 -25.93 28.67 -1.57
C GLN A 102 -25.07 27.48 -1.18
N ILE A 103 -24.96 26.48 -2.05
CA ILE A 103 -24.07 25.33 -1.83
C ILE A 103 -22.62 25.81 -1.75
N ASN A 104 -22.18 26.71 -2.63
CA ASN A 104 -20.84 27.31 -2.52
C ASN A 104 -20.62 28.03 -1.18
N GLN A 105 -21.62 28.73 -0.65
CA GLN A 105 -21.53 29.37 0.67
C GLN A 105 -21.39 28.33 1.80
N ALA A 106 -22.16 27.24 1.76
CA ALA A 106 -22.07 26.15 2.73
C ALA A 106 -20.68 25.48 2.71
N MET A 107 -20.21 25.12 1.51
CA MET A 107 -18.91 24.48 1.31
C MET A 107 -17.75 25.40 1.71
N THR A 108 -17.82 26.68 1.34
CA THR A 108 -16.84 27.69 1.77
C THR A 108 -16.86 27.88 3.27
N TRP A 109 -18.03 27.85 3.91
CA TRP A 109 -18.14 27.93 5.36
C TRP A 109 -17.43 26.75 6.02
N TRP A 110 -17.70 25.51 5.60
CA TRP A 110 -17.01 24.31 6.10
C TRP A 110 -15.49 24.41 5.96
N CYS A 111 -14.99 24.82 4.79
CA CYS A 111 -13.55 25.00 4.55
C CYS A 111 -12.88 26.01 5.49
N ASN A 112 -13.64 26.98 6.01
CA ASN A 112 -13.13 28.00 6.93
C ASN A 112 -13.21 27.60 8.41
N GLN A 113 -13.82 26.47 8.76
CA GLN A 113 -14.01 26.08 10.17
C GLN A 113 -12.74 25.50 10.79
N ASN A 114 -11.91 24.82 10.00
CA ASN A 114 -10.63 24.26 10.45
C ASN A 114 -9.58 24.35 9.34
N ILE A 115 -8.69 25.33 9.44
CA ILE A 115 -7.61 25.53 8.46
C ILE A 115 -6.62 24.36 8.42
N TYR A 116 -6.52 23.59 9.50
CA TYR A 116 -5.60 22.45 9.63
C TYR A 116 -6.16 21.16 9.02
N ALA A 117 -7.47 21.12 8.75
CA ALA A 117 -8.07 20.02 8.00
C ALA A 117 -7.80 20.11 6.48
N GLY A 118 -7.14 21.17 6.00
CA GLY A 118 -6.71 21.29 4.59
C GLY A 118 -7.86 21.33 3.58
N LEU A 119 -9.06 21.72 4.04
CA LEU A 119 -10.29 21.55 3.27
C LEU A 119 -10.32 22.38 1.99
N ASN A 120 -10.68 21.70 0.90
CA ASN A 120 -11.01 22.32 -0.37
C ASN A 120 -12.04 21.47 -1.12
N TYR A 121 -12.75 22.08 -2.07
CA TYR A 121 -13.78 21.37 -2.81
C TYR A 121 -13.82 21.79 -4.27
N VAL A 122 -14.39 20.91 -5.10
CA VAL A 122 -14.67 21.17 -6.51
C VAL A 122 -16.06 20.66 -6.86
N LEU A 123 -16.84 21.50 -7.52
CA LEU A 123 -18.18 21.15 -7.97
C LEU A 123 -18.15 20.45 -9.34
N ASP A 124 -18.98 19.43 -9.50
CA ASP A 124 -19.30 18.80 -10.78
C ASP A 124 -20.79 18.96 -11.07
N VAL A 125 -21.14 19.96 -11.87
CA VAL A 125 -22.53 20.42 -12.01
C VAL A 125 -23.20 19.85 -13.26
N HIS A 126 -24.32 19.17 -13.06
CA HIS A 126 -25.19 18.63 -14.11
C HIS A 126 -26.58 19.26 -13.99
N THR A 127 -26.94 20.09 -14.97
CA THR A 127 -28.25 20.78 -15.01
C THR A 127 -29.22 20.04 -15.91
N ALA A 128 -30.51 20.04 -15.55
CA ALA A 128 -31.59 19.44 -16.34
C ALA A 128 -31.36 17.94 -16.63
N VAL A 129 -30.99 17.20 -15.59
CA VAL A 129 -30.77 15.75 -15.68
C VAL A 129 -32.13 15.05 -15.72
N PRO A 130 -32.48 14.38 -16.83
CA PRO A 130 -33.85 13.95 -17.07
C PRO A 130 -34.26 12.76 -16.20
N THR A 131 -35.48 12.82 -15.68
CA THR A 131 -36.23 11.69 -15.11
C THR A 131 -37.67 11.71 -15.63
N SER A 132 -38.33 10.56 -15.64
CA SER A 132 -39.74 10.43 -16.01
C SER A 132 -40.71 10.86 -14.92
N TYR A 133 -40.24 10.99 -13.69
CA TYR A 133 -41.03 11.35 -12.51
C TYR A 133 -40.82 12.81 -12.13
N GLU A 134 -41.83 13.40 -11.50
CA GLU A 134 -41.73 14.70 -10.82
C GLU A 134 -41.43 14.42 -9.34
N PRO A 135 -40.18 14.55 -8.87
CA PRO A 135 -39.83 14.00 -7.56
C PRO A 135 -40.61 14.61 -6.39
N ILE A 136 -40.92 15.91 -6.46
CA ILE A 136 -41.54 16.66 -5.35
C ILE A 136 -42.94 16.16 -4.98
N ILE A 137 -43.70 15.60 -5.94
CA ILE A 137 -45.07 15.15 -5.69
C ILE A 137 -45.16 13.76 -5.04
N HIS A 138 -44.02 13.09 -4.86
CA HIS A 138 -43.93 11.76 -4.25
C HIS A 138 -43.37 11.84 -2.83
N PRO A 139 -43.51 10.77 -2.03
CA PRO A 139 -42.87 10.72 -0.72
C PRO A 139 -41.34 10.66 -0.85
N SER A 140 -40.66 11.19 0.15
CA SER A 140 -39.22 11.06 0.33
C SER A 140 -38.81 9.62 0.69
N ALA A 141 -37.51 9.34 0.64
CA ALA A 141 -36.97 8.06 1.11
C ALA A 141 -37.16 7.82 2.62
N MET A 142 -37.49 8.86 3.39
CA MET A 142 -37.78 8.75 4.83
C MET A 142 -39.03 7.91 5.11
N THR A 143 -40.01 7.92 4.19
CA THR A 143 -41.25 7.15 4.35
C THR A 143 -41.42 6.08 3.27
N ASP A 144 -41.05 6.37 2.01
CA ASP A 144 -41.10 5.41 0.91
C ASP A 144 -40.02 5.69 -0.15
N PRO A 145 -38.93 4.90 -0.18
CA PRO A 145 -37.83 5.12 -1.12
C PRO A 145 -38.15 4.60 -2.52
N THR A 146 -39.35 4.06 -2.78
CA THR A 146 -39.70 3.50 -4.09
C THR A 146 -39.48 4.49 -5.22
N TYR A 147 -39.89 5.75 -5.06
CA TYR A 147 -39.75 6.76 -6.10
C TYR A 147 -38.31 7.25 -6.22
N GLU A 148 -37.61 7.46 -5.11
CA GLU A 148 -36.18 7.77 -5.09
C GLU A 148 -35.37 6.76 -5.91
N LYS A 149 -35.61 5.47 -5.67
CA LYS A 149 -34.96 4.39 -6.42
C LYS A 149 -35.13 4.56 -7.94
N LEU A 150 -36.31 5.01 -8.39
CA LEU A 150 -36.64 5.17 -9.80
C LEU A 150 -35.98 6.40 -10.42
N TRP A 151 -36.21 7.59 -9.85
CA TRP A 151 -35.68 8.82 -10.44
C TRP A 151 -34.15 8.94 -10.30
N VAL A 152 -33.54 8.45 -9.22
CA VAL A 152 -32.07 8.36 -9.11
C VAL A 152 -31.53 7.42 -10.18
N SER A 153 -32.14 6.24 -10.37
CA SER A 153 -31.68 5.27 -11.36
C SER A 153 -31.72 5.83 -12.78
N GLU A 154 -32.77 6.56 -13.14
CA GLU A 154 -32.92 7.21 -14.45
C GLU A 154 -31.92 8.36 -14.63
N ALA A 155 -31.79 9.22 -13.62
CA ALA A 155 -30.84 10.32 -13.63
C ALA A 155 -29.40 9.79 -13.81
N MET A 156 -28.99 8.82 -13.01
CA MET A 156 -27.68 8.16 -13.15
C MET A 156 -27.49 7.48 -14.50
N ALA A 157 -28.52 6.81 -15.03
CA ALA A 157 -28.45 6.19 -16.36
C ALA A 157 -28.22 7.22 -17.46
N SER A 158 -28.86 8.40 -17.36
CA SER A 158 -28.68 9.49 -18.32
C SER A 158 -27.25 10.04 -18.32
N LEU A 159 -26.57 9.99 -17.16
CA LEU A 159 -25.15 10.33 -17.01
C LEU A 159 -24.19 9.18 -17.37
N GLY A 160 -24.72 8.03 -17.82
CA GLY A 160 -23.95 6.88 -18.29
C GLY A 160 -23.73 5.77 -17.25
N TYR A 161 -24.21 5.93 -16.02
CA TYR A 161 -24.06 4.97 -14.93
C TYR A 161 -25.26 4.02 -14.88
N THR A 162 -25.21 2.93 -15.65
CA THR A 162 -26.35 2.02 -15.90
C THR A 162 -26.26 0.69 -15.15
N SER A 163 -25.14 0.38 -14.52
CA SER A 163 -24.91 -0.88 -13.81
C SER A 163 -25.23 -0.76 -12.33
N GLY A 164 -25.94 -1.76 -11.78
CA GLY A 164 -26.34 -1.80 -10.38
C GLY A 164 -27.67 -1.12 -10.09
N ASP A 165 -28.03 -1.11 -8.81
CA ASP A 165 -29.13 -0.33 -8.25
C ASP A 165 -28.78 1.18 -8.19
N TRP A 166 -29.73 2.00 -7.73
CA TRP A 166 -29.55 3.45 -7.69
C TRP A 166 -28.35 3.87 -6.83
N MET A 167 -28.13 3.21 -5.68
CA MET A 167 -26.98 3.44 -4.80
C MET A 167 -25.65 3.10 -5.47
N GLN A 168 -25.54 1.92 -6.08
CA GLN A 168 -24.34 1.49 -6.79
C GLN A 168 -24.04 2.38 -7.99
N ARG A 169 -25.07 2.83 -8.72
CA ARG A 169 -24.90 3.79 -9.82
C ARG A 169 -24.37 5.13 -9.33
N THR A 170 -24.93 5.67 -8.25
CA THR A 170 -24.43 6.90 -7.62
C THR A 170 -23.01 6.72 -7.12
N ARG A 171 -22.69 5.61 -6.45
CA ARG A 171 -21.32 5.31 -5.98
C ARG A 171 -20.33 5.16 -7.14
N ASN A 172 -20.75 4.59 -8.28
CA ASN A 172 -19.92 4.55 -9.49
C ASN A 172 -19.62 5.96 -10.02
N TYR A 173 -20.63 6.85 -10.04
CA TYR A 173 -20.44 8.26 -10.42
C TYR A 173 -19.50 8.98 -9.45
N VAL A 174 -19.75 8.87 -8.15
CA VAL A 174 -18.95 9.50 -7.08
C VAL A 174 -17.49 9.07 -7.16
N ASN A 175 -17.21 7.77 -7.33
CA ASN A 175 -15.85 7.27 -7.50
C ASN A 175 -15.20 7.75 -8.81
N ALA A 176 -15.95 7.76 -9.92
CA ALA A 176 -15.44 8.27 -11.19
C ALA A 176 -15.11 9.78 -11.09
N MET A 177 -15.95 10.55 -10.41
CA MET A 177 -15.70 11.96 -10.13
C MET A 177 -14.47 12.14 -9.24
N ARG A 178 -14.36 11.38 -8.14
CA ARG A 178 -13.21 11.42 -7.22
C ARG A 178 -11.90 11.27 -7.99
N THR A 179 -11.81 10.23 -8.83
CA THR A 179 -10.64 9.99 -9.68
C THR A 179 -10.42 11.10 -10.71
N ALA A 180 -11.48 11.55 -11.39
CA ALA A 180 -11.37 12.56 -12.45
C ALA A 180 -10.95 13.95 -11.92
N LYS A 181 -11.34 14.29 -10.69
CA LYS A 181 -11.00 15.56 -10.04
C LYS A 181 -9.76 15.49 -9.16
N GLY A 182 -9.27 14.28 -8.86
CA GLY A 182 -8.13 14.07 -7.98
C GLY A 182 -8.42 14.48 -6.55
N THR A 183 -9.61 14.15 -6.04
CA THR A 183 -10.03 14.48 -4.67
C THR A 183 -9.90 13.28 -3.73
N ASP A 184 -9.83 13.54 -2.43
CA ASP A 184 -9.74 12.50 -1.40
C ASP A 184 -11.11 11.86 -1.14
N TRP A 185 -12.14 12.70 -1.10
CA TRP A 185 -13.53 12.32 -0.88
C TRP A 185 -14.41 12.74 -2.04
N ALA A 186 -15.60 12.16 -2.10
CA ALA A 186 -16.60 12.57 -3.06
C ALA A 186 -18.02 12.24 -2.58
N LEU A 187 -18.98 13.08 -2.94
CA LEU A 187 -20.41 12.85 -2.73
C LEU A 187 -21.24 13.48 -3.84
N THR A 188 -22.54 13.19 -3.84
CA THR A 188 -23.52 13.81 -4.74
C THR A 188 -24.60 14.52 -3.94
N VAL A 189 -25.17 15.57 -4.52
CA VAL A 189 -26.39 16.24 -4.05
C VAL A 189 -27.42 16.18 -5.17
N PHE A 190 -28.53 15.48 -4.92
CA PHE A 190 -29.69 15.50 -5.80
C PHE A 190 -30.58 16.68 -5.43
N LEU A 191 -30.83 17.53 -6.41
CA LEU A 191 -31.58 18.75 -6.25
C LEU A 191 -32.93 18.61 -6.94
N VAL A 192 -33.98 18.76 -6.16
CA VAL A 192 -35.39 18.68 -6.59
C VAL A 192 -35.95 20.09 -6.67
N ASP A 193 -36.50 20.45 -7.83
CA ASP A 193 -37.21 21.72 -7.97
C ASP A 193 -38.53 21.64 -7.19
N SER A 194 -38.84 22.71 -6.46
CA SER A 194 -40.03 22.85 -5.63
C SER A 194 -40.52 24.30 -5.66
N SER A 195 -40.14 25.06 -6.70
CA SER A 195 -40.35 26.50 -6.80
C SER A 195 -41.81 26.92 -7.03
N VAL A 196 -42.62 26.03 -7.58
CA VAL A 196 -44.06 26.20 -7.80
C VAL A 196 -44.88 25.47 -6.73
N ASP A 197 -44.26 24.55 -5.99
CA ASP A 197 -44.87 23.88 -4.84
C ASP A 197 -45.11 24.84 -3.66
N ILE A 198 -46.24 24.68 -2.97
CA ILE A 198 -46.67 25.60 -1.90
C ILE A 198 -45.98 25.30 -0.56
N GLY A 199 -45.62 24.03 -0.32
CA GLY A 199 -44.92 23.59 0.89
C GLY A 199 -43.40 23.62 0.72
N GLY A 200 -42.90 23.42 -0.50
CA GLY A 200 -41.47 23.33 -0.76
C GLY A 200 -40.86 22.02 -0.25
N ASP A 201 -41.71 21.02 -0.01
CA ASP A 201 -41.42 19.73 0.59
C ASP A 201 -41.97 18.58 -0.28
N PHE A 202 -41.44 17.38 -0.09
CA PHE A 202 -42.00 16.16 -0.63
C PHE A 202 -43.43 15.93 -0.08
N SER A 203 -44.21 15.08 -0.73
CA SER A 203 -45.62 14.86 -0.34
C SER A 203 -45.84 14.32 1.10
N ASP A 204 -44.78 13.87 1.76
CA ASP A 204 -44.72 13.39 3.14
C ASP A 204 -44.13 14.41 4.13
N GLY A 205 -43.80 15.62 3.69
CA GLY A 205 -43.37 16.75 4.53
C GLY A 205 -41.86 16.88 4.76
N TYR A 206 -41.05 16.03 4.14
CA TYR A 206 -39.58 16.12 4.21
C TYR A 206 -39.04 17.01 3.08
N PHE A 207 -37.89 17.64 3.27
CA PHE A 207 -37.35 18.60 2.27
C PHE A 207 -35.83 18.49 2.08
N ALA A 208 -35.11 17.95 3.05
CA ALA A 208 -33.70 17.62 2.95
C ALA A 208 -33.41 16.38 3.81
N TYR A 209 -32.47 15.56 3.35
CA TYR A 209 -31.95 14.43 4.11
C TYR A 209 -30.64 13.92 3.50
N ALA A 210 -29.86 13.25 4.33
CA ALA A 210 -28.58 12.66 3.95
C ALA A 210 -28.55 11.16 4.26
N TYR A 211 -27.79 10.43 3.45
CA TYR A 211 -27.33 9.11 3.85
C TYR A 211 -26.06 9.27 4.69
N LEU A 212 -26.11 8.88 5.96
CA LEU A 212 -25.00 8.95 6.92
C LEU A 212 -23.75 8.25 6.34
N GLY A 213 -22.64 8.98 6.24
CA GLY A 213 -21.41 8.47 5.62
C GLY A 213 -21.45 8.42 4.07
N GLY A 214 -22.48 9.00 3.47
CA GLY A 214 -22.67 9.07 2.02
C GLY A 214 -23.48 7.91 1.42
N PRO A 215 -23.62 7.85 0.08
CA PRO A 215 -22.86 8.64 -0.89
C PRO A 215 -23.54 9.94 -1.35
N TYR A 216 -24.75 10.27 -0.87
CA TYR A 216 -25.44 11.48 -1.33
C TYR A 216 -26.41 12.11 -0.33
N ILE A 217 -26.76 13.35 -0.64
CA ILE A 217 -27.78 14.20 -0.03
C ILE A 217 -28.92 14.38 -1.04
N VAL A 218 -30.15 14.54 -0.57
CA VAL A 218 -31.29 15.03 -1.36
C VAL A 218 -31.79 16.34 -0.75
N MET A 219 -32.07 17.34 -1.58
CA MET A 219 -32.61 18.63 -1.13
C MET A 219 -33.59 19.23 -2.12
N THR A 220 -34.65 19.85 -1.61
CA THR A 220 -35.61 20.65 -2.39
C THR A 220 -35.14 22.11 -2.54
N TYR A 221 -35.68 22.84 -3.52
CA TYR A 221 -35.32 24.23 -3.79
C TYR A 221 -35.70 25.19 -2.66
N ASP A 222 -36.93 25.09 -2.15
CA ASP A 222 -37.50 26.05 -1.18
C ASP A 222 -37.24 25.68 0.29
N ASN A 223 -36.80 24.44 0.55
CA ASN A 223 -36.43 23.92 1.87
C ASN A 223 -37.53 24.14 2.94
N ASP A 224 -38.74 23.63 2.71
CA ASP A 224 -39.89 23.75 3.64
C ASP A 224 -40.15 25.21 4.10
N GLY A 225 -40.22 26.12 3.12
CA GLY A 225 -40.50 27.54 3.36
C GLY A 225 -39.38 28.35 4.05
N TRP A 226 -38.21 27.76 4.32
CA TRP A 226 -37.01 28.52 4.74
C TRP A 226 -36.53 29.47 3.63
N GLY A 227 -36.84 29.12 2.38
CA GLY A 227 -36.50 29.87 1.19
C GLY A 227 -35.08 29.64 0.73
N ILE A 228 -34.86 29.83 -0.57
CA ILE A 228 -33.55 29.70 -1.22
C ILE A 228 -32.43 30.53 -0.57
N SER A 229 -32.74 31.57 0.22
CA SER A 229 -31.71 32.34 0.94
C SER A 229 -31.02 31.60 2.09
N CYS A 230 -31.64 30.52 2.59
CA CYS A 230 -31.19 29.78 3.78
C CYS A 230 -30.71 28.36 3.45
N MET A 231 -30.75 27.95 2.17
CA MET A 231 -30.31 26.63 1.72
C MET A 231 -28.87 26.31 2.13
N ASN A 232 -28.00 27.32 2.27
CA ASN A 232 -26.63 27.10 2.74
C ASN A 232 -26.55 26.54 4.17
N GLN A 233 -27.53 26.84 5.03
CA GLN A 233 -27.57 26.32 6.40
C GLN A 233 -27.99 24.84 6.40
N VAL A 234 -29.04 24.52 5.64
CA VAL A 234 -29.53 23.15 5.47
C VAL A 234 -28.45 22.30 4.79
N MET A 235 -27.87 22.77 3.68
CA MET A 235 -26.77 22.07 3.01
C MET A 235 -25.57 21.86 3.94
N ALA A 236 -25.23 22.83 4.80
CA ALA A 236 -24.14 22.65 5.76
C ALA A 236 -24.44 21.56 6.78
N HIS A 237 -25.68 21.50 7.28
CA HIS A 237 -26.17 20.46 8.19
C HIS A 237 -26.10 19.07 7.54
N GLU A 238 -26.74 18.89 6.38
CA GLU A 238 -26.73 17.63 5.63
C GLU A 238 -25.32 17.16 5.27
N PHE A 239 -24.44 18.11 4.95
CA PHE A 239 -23.03 17.80 4.67
C PHE A 239 -22.29 17.25 5.89
N GLY A 240 -22.68 17.66 7.11
CA GLY A 240 -22.15 17.08 8.35
C GLY A 240 -22.42 15.58 8.44
N HIS A 241 -23.65 15.15 8.13
CA HIS A 241 -24.03 13.74 8.10
C HIS A 241 -23.24 12.91 7.08
N ILE A 242 -22.88 13.49 5.92
CA ILE A 242 -22.04 12.78 4.95
C ILE A 242 -20.67 12.40 5.53
N PHE A 243 -20.20 13.16 6.53
CA PHE A 243 -18.99 12.89 7.30
C PHE A 243 -19.30 12.45 8.73
N TRP A 244 -20.38 11.69 8.89
CA TRP A 244 -20.74 10.95 10.09
C TRP A 244 -21.18 11.78 11.30
N ALA A 245 -21.38 13.10 11.17
CA ALA A 245 -22.00 13.84 12.26
C ALA A 245 -23.43 13.33 12.51
N THR A 246 -23.83 13.17 13.77
CA THR A 246 -25.20 12.87 14.17
C THR A 246 -25.94 14.15 14.52
N ASP A 247 -27.27 14.07 14.59
CA ASP A 247 -28.10 15.16 15.11
C ASP A 247 -27.77 15.44 16.57
N GLU A 248 -27.99 16.68 16.99
CA GLU A 248 -27.74 17.19 18.34
C GLU A 248 -29.01 17.74 19.01
N TYR A 249 -30.19 17.38 18.50
CA TYR A 249 -31.49 17.91 18.94
C TYR A 249 -32.51 16.85 19.38
N ASP A 250 -32.16 15.55 19.32
CA ASP A 250 -33.11 14.47 19.57
C ASP A 250 -33.15 14.03 21.06
N GLY A 251 -32.20 14.53 21.86
CA GLY A 251 -32.08 14.27 23.29
C GLY A 251 -31.34 12.97 23.64
N TYR A 252 -30.74 12.30 22.65
CA TYR A 252 -29.93 11.10 22.82
C TYR A 252 -28.46 11.42 22.54
N THR A 253 -27.54 10.66 23.14
CA THR A 253 -26.11 10.87 22.86
C THR A 253 -25.64 9.76 21.95
N GLU A 254 -25.29 10.11 20.72
CA GLU A 254 -24.82 9.16 19.73
C GLU A 254 -23.32 9.22 19.58
N TYR A 255 -22.77 8.04 19.37
CA TYR A 255 -21.37 7.88 19.04
C TYR A 255 -21.25 7.64 17.54
N SER A 256 -20.42 8.43 16.89
CA SER A 256 -20.25 8.34 15.44
C SER A 256 -18.87 8.81 14.98
N GLY A 257 -18.64 8.68 13.68
CA GLY A 257 -17.42 9.10 13.00
C GLY A 257 -16.22 8.17 13.23
N TYR A 258 -15.18 8.41 12.44
CA TYR A 258 -13.94 7.62 12.43
C TYR A 258 -13.31 7.44 13.82
N LEU A 259 -13.49 8.45 14.68
CA LEU A 259 -12.92 8.50 16.03
C LEU A 259 -13.86 7.93 17.12
N ASN A 260 -15.09 7.55 16.78
CA ASN A 260 -16.10 7.05 17.72
C ASN A 260 -16.34 8.02 18.88
N ILE A 261 -16.86 9.20 18.56
CA ILE A 261 -17.02 10.29 19.53
C ILE A 261 -18.51 10.62 19.71
N ALA A 262 -18.86 10.92 20.96
CA ALA A 262 -20.17 11.43 21.33
C ALA A 262 -20.43 12.81 20.70
N ASP A 263 -21.65 13.02 20.23
CA ASP A 263 -22.20 14.35 19.93
C ASP A 263 -22.43 15.19 21.21
N VAL A 264 -23.10 16.34 21.03
CA VAL A 264 -23.44 17.26 22.11
C VAL A 264 -24.88 17.74 21.97
N GLU A 265 -25.80 17.06 22.68
CA GLU A 265 -27.21 17.45 22.72
C GLU A 265 -27.47 18.89 23.19
N GLY A 266 -28.39 19.56 22.49
CA GLY A 266 -28.80 20.93 22.76
C GLY A 266 -27.67 21.94 22.61
N SER A 267 -26.73 21.69 21.69
CA SER A 267 -25.54 22.52 21.47
C SER A 267 -25.85 23.94 20.99
N GLY A 268 -27.04 24.17 20.43
CA GLY A 268 -27.42 25.37 19.70
C GLY A 268 -26.60 25.59 18.41
N CYS A 269 -25.92 24.55 17.93
CA CYS A 269 -25.01 24.60 16.79
C CYS A 269 -25.64 24.03 15.52
N LEU A 270 -24.81 23.70 14.52
CA LEU A 270 -25.25 23.26 13.20
C LEU A 270 -26.14 22.03 13.25
N MET A 271 -25.74 21.00 14.00
CA MET A 271 -26.48 19.74 14.09
C MET A 271 -27.66 19.82 15.08
N ASP A 272 -27.91 20.97 15.72
CA ASP A 272 -29.06 21.18 16.63
C ASP A 272 -30.10 22.12 15.98
N THR A 273 -29.67 23.33 15.59
CA THR A 273 -30.59 24.39 15.15
C THR A 273 -30.27 24.95 13.76
N ASN A 274 -29.46 24.27 12.95
CA ASN A 274 -28.92 24.79 11.68
C ASN A 274 -28.14 26.11 11.82
N ALA A 275 -27.64 26.41 13.02
CA ALA A 275 -26.81 27.57 13.26
C ALA A 275 -25.42 27.33 12.65
N LEU A 276 -24.89 28.30 11.91
CA LEU A 276 -23.56 28.21 11.28
C LEU A 276 -22.41 28.35 12.30
N SER A 277 -22.36 27.41 13.23
CA SER A 277 -21.34 27.19 14.25
C SER A 277 -21.28 25.70 14.56
N LEU A 278 -20.10 25.19 14.90
CA LEU A 278 -19.92 23.77 15.23
C LEU A 278 -19.79 23.56 16.74
N SER A 279 -20.48 22.54 17.24
CA SER A 279 -20.28 22.04 18.59
C SER A 279 -18.91 21.35 18.71
N THR A 280 -18.49 21.01 19.93
CA THR A 280 -17.31 20.16 20.11
C THR A 280 -17.56 18.74 19.61
N GLY A 281 -18.78 18.20 19.76
CA GLY A 281 -19.16 16.87 19.29
C GLY A 281 -19.06 16.78 17.77
N THR A 282 -19.74 17.69 17.05
CA THR A 282 -19.69 17.74 15.58
C THR A 282 -18.26 17.81 15.05
N ARG A 283 -17.39 18.67 15.62
CA ARG A 283 -15.98 18.78 15.20
C ARG A 283 -15.25 17.44 15.33
N LEU A 284 -15.46 16.74 16.43
CA LEU A 284 -14.77 15.47 16.70
C LEU A 284 -15.35 14.33 15.86
N GLN A 285 -16.67 14.29 15.64
CA GLN A 285 -17.32 13.27 14.81
C GLN A 285 -16.91 13.36 13.33
N VAL A 286 -16.78 14.58 12.77
CA VAL A 286 -16.23 14.75 11.40
C VAL A 286 -14.72 14.50 11.30
N GLY A 287 -14.06 14.13 12.42
CA GLY A 287 -12.67 13.69 12.46
C GLY A 287 -11.65 14.76 12.84
N TRP A 288 -12.07 15.94 13.34
CA TRP A 288 -11.14 16.99 13.74
C TRP A 288 -10.74 16.88 15.20
N ARG A 289 -9.66 16.15 15.43
CA ARG A 289 -8.98 16.04 16.72
C ARG A 289 -7.48 16.19 16.49
N ASP A 290 -6.82 16.97 17.33
CA ASP A 290 -5.37 17.16 17.35
C ASP A 290 -4.96 17.03 18.82
N THR A 291 -4.54 15.83 19.19
CA THR A 291 -4.31 15.45 20.59
C THR A 291 -2.96 15.96 21.11
N ASP A 292 -1.94 16.02 20.27
CA ASP A 292 -0.59 16.41 20.66
C ASP A 292 -0.25 17.89 20.37
N GLY A 293 -1.12 18.58 19.65
CA GLY A 293 -1.10 20.03 19.41
C GLY A 293 -0.10 20.46 18.34
N ASP A 294 0.27 19.56 17.44
CA ASP A 294 1.25 19.81 16.38
C ASP A 294 0.62 20.39 15.10
N THR A 295 -0.71 20.60 15.12
CA THR A 295 -1.55 21.13 14.03
C THR A 295 -1.86 20.14 12.90
N ILE A 296 -1.56 18.87 13.08
CA ILE A 296 -2.01 17.76 12.22
C ILE A 296 -3.19 17.08 12.93
N GLN A 297 -4.22 16.68 12.18
CA GLN A 297 -5.34 15.97 12.79
C GLN A 297 -4.96 14.50 13.02
N ASP A 298 -5.29 13.94 14.18
CA ASP A 298 -4.95 12.58 14.63
C ASP A 298 -5.14 11.49 13.55
N ILE A 299 -6.19 11.59 12.74
CA ILE A 299 -6.51 10.59 11.71
C ILE A 299 -5.44 10.55 10.60
N ILE A 300 -4.83 11.71 10.29
CA ILE A 300 -3.77 11.85 9.30
C ILE A 300 -2.40 12.10 9.96
N ASP A 301 -2.33 12.17 11.28
CA ASP A 301 -1.06 12.18 12.02
C ASP A 301 -0.54 10.74 12.18
N THR A 302 -0.22 10.15 11.03
CA THR A 302 0.23 8.76 10.92
C THR A 302 1.72 8.69 10.64
N PHE A 303 2.29 7.51 10.91
CA PHE A 303 3.70 7.24 10.68
C PHE A 303 3.83 6.09 9.66
N PRO A 304 4.70 6.21 8.66
CA PRO A 304 4.93 5.14 7.71
C PRO A 304 5.70 3.97 8.36
N GLU A 305 5.67 2.83 7.68
CA GLU A 305 6.54 1.68 7.92
C GLU A 305 7.46 1.47 6.69
N THR A 306 8.73 1.22 6.95
CA THR A 306 9.73 0.95 5.92
C THR A 306 10.15 -0.51 5.97
N VAL A 307 10.19 -1.17 4.81
CA VAL A 307 10.71 -2.54 4.64
C VAL A 307 11.89 -2.49 3.69
N LEU A 308 13.06 -2.92 4.16
CA LEU A 308 14.26 -3.12 3.35
C LEU A 308 14.41 -4.60 3.02
N ASN A 309 14.48 -4.96 1.73
CA ASN A 309 14.75 -6.35 1.34
C ASN A 309 16.24 -6.66 1.56
N PRO A 310 16.60 -7.72 2.29
CA PRO A 310 17.99 -8.10 2.50
C PRO A 310 18.69 -8.40 1.17
N TYR A 311 19.97 -8.03 1.07
CA TYR A 311 20.75 -8.34 -0.12
C TYR A 311 21.02 -9.86 -0.21
N PRO A 312 20.74 -10.52 -1.35
CA PRO A 312 20.71 -11.98 -1.41
C PRO A 312 22.08 -12.67 -1.37
N GLN A 313 23.17 -11.93 -1.61
CA GLN A 313 24.53 -12.48 -1.64
C GLN A 313 25.41 -11.81 -0.58
N ASP A 314 25.55 -12.46 0.57
CA ASP A 314 26.43 -12.04 1.67
C ASP A 314 27.42 -13.17 2.01
N PRO A 315 28.75 -12.97 1.89
CA PRO A 315 29.44 -11.75 1.42
C PRO A 315 29.25 -11.45 -0.07
N SER A 316 29.33 -10.17 -0.43
CA SER A 316 29.27 -9.69 -1.82
C SER A 316 30.68 -9.34 -2.35
N PRO A 317 31.08 -9.85 -3.52
CA PRO A 317 32.29 -9.43 -4.22
C PRO A 317 32.13 -8.11 -4.98
N ILE A 318 30.91 -7.55 -5.01
CA ILE A 318 30.60 -6.29 -5.69
C ILE A 318 30.42 -5.21 -4.61
N PRO A 319 31.27 -4.16 -4.56
CA PRO A 319 31.21 -3.17 -3.49
C PRO A 319 30.04 -2.17 -3.64
N ALA A 320 29.48 -2.01 -4.84
CA ALA A 320 28.30 -1.17 -5.07
C ALA A 320 27.04 -2.05 -5.07
N ILE A 321 26.25 -1.97 -3.99
CA ILE A 321 25.12 -2.86 -3.74
C ILE A 321 23.82 -2.14 -4.10
N SER A 322 22.95 -2.82 -4.85
CA SER A 322 21.59 -2.33 -5.11
C SER A 322 20.60 -2.97 -4.15
N TYR A 323 19.86 -2.14 -3.44
CA TYR A 323 18.78 -2.52 -2.54
C TYR A 323 17.42 -2.13 -3.11
N THR A 324 16.40 -2.88 -2.70
CA THR A 324 15.00 -2.55 -2.93
C THR A 324 14.23 -2.65 -1.63
N GLY A 325 13.07 -2.01 -1.58
CA GLY A 325 12.20 -2.06 -0.42
C GLY A 325 10.80 -1.54 -0.72
N ILE A 326 9.94 -1.57 0.29
CA ILE A 326 8.58 -1.03 0.24
C ILE A 326 8.40 -0.09 1.42
N ALA A 327 7.88 1.10 1.15
CA ALA A 327 7.39 2.03 2.15
C ALA A 327 5.86 1.96 2.15
N THR A 328 5.23 2.00 3.32
CA THR A 328 3.78 1.87 3.46
C THR A 328 3.28 2.81 4.53
N GLU A 329 2.25 3.60 4.23
CA GLU A 329 1.54 4.35 5.24
C GLU A 329 0.70 3.44 6.13
N ILE A 330 0.72 3.73 7.43
CA ILE A 330 -0.06 2.96 8.40
C ILE A 330 -1.25 3.84 8.83
N PRO A 331 -2.48 3.57 8.35
CA PRO A 331 -3.63 4.42 8.64
C PRO A 331 -3.99 4.40 10.12
N TYR A 332 -4.59 5.50 10.61
CA TYR A 332 -5.19 5.53 11.93
C TYR A 332 -6.38 4.54 11.97
N PRO A 333 -6.58 3.77 13.07
CA PRO A 333 -7.69 2.82 13.15
C PRO A 333 -9.07 3.49 13.09
N ASN A 334 -9.93 3.00 12.21
CA ASN A 334 -11.33 3.41 12.12
C ASN A 334 -12.13 2.73 13.24
N ASN A 335 -12.65 3.53 14.16
CA ASN A 335 -13.41 3.05 15.31
C ASN A 335 -14.91 3.28 15.17
N ASN A 336 -15.38 3.72 14.00
CA ASN A 336 -16.78 4.09 13.77
C ASN A 336 -17.74 2.99 14.24
N PRO A 337 -18.65 3.26 15.20
CA PRO A 337 -19.48 2.24 15.82
C PRO A 337 -20.70 1.84 14.98
N GLN A 338 -20.97 2.50 13.84
CA GLN A 338 -22.19 2.31 13.07
C GLN A 338 -22.25 0.89 12.43
N PRO A 339 -23.23 0.05 12.81
CA PRO A 339 -23.29 -1.36 12.41
C PRO A 339 -23.55 -1.52 10.91
N GLY A 340 -22.78 -2.38 10.24
CA GLY A 340 -22.84 -2.56 8.77
C GLY A 340 -22.19 -1.44 7.95
N CYS A 341 -21.73 -0.39 8.64
CA CYS A 341 -21.13 0.81 8.08
C CYS A 341 -19.72 1.11 8.59
N ALA A 342 -19.16 0.27 9.48
CA ALA A 342 -17.76 0.37 9.90
C ALA A 342 -16.86 0.47 8.65
N GLY A 343 -16.27 1.66 8.47
CA GLY A 343 -15.40 1.97 7.36
C GLY A 343 -14.07 1.22 7.49
N ASN A 344 -13.27 1.27 6.44
CA ASN A 344 -11.92 0.72 6.49
C ASN A 344 -10.97 1.66 7.24
N ASP A 345 -9.88 1.11 7.78
CA ASP A 345 -8.72 1.93 8.20
C ASP A 345 -8.09 2.54 6.96
N VAL A 346 -8.33 3.81 6.64
CA VAL A 346 -7.85 4.46 5.41
C VAL A 346 -6.99 5.68 5.71
N THR A 347 -6.18 6.08 4.73
CA THR A 347 -5.36 7.29 4.80
C THR A 347 -5.38 8.04 3.48
N ILE A 348 -5.31 9.37 3.57
CA ILE A 348 -5.09 10.26 2.42
C ILE A 348 -3.61 10.70 2.34
N ASN A 349 -2.78 10.23 3.28
CA ASN A 349 -1.35 10.48 3.24
C ASN A 349 -0.68 9.64 2.16
N ASN A 350 0.36 10.22 1.59
CA ASN A 350 1.25 9.53 0.67
C ASN A 350 2.65 9.49 1.24
N ILE A 351 3.43 8.51 0.79
CA ILE A 351 4.88 8.54 0.98
C ILE A 351 5.42 9.77 0.26
N ALA A 352 6.27 10.55 0.93
CA ALA A 352 6.89 11.74 0.36
C ALA A 352 8.34 11.48 -0.06
N CYS A 353 9.08 10.68 0.73
CA CYS A 353 10.45 10.31 0.40
C CYS A 353 10.91 9.09 1.19
N VAL A 354 11.78 8.28 0.60
CA VAL A 354 12.56 7.26 1.33
C VAL A 354 14.02 7.67 1.37
N PHE A 355 14.63 7.56 2.54
CA PHE A 355 16.03 7.84 2.79
C PHE A 355 16.79 6.56 3.08
N TRP A 356 18.08 6.55 2.76
CA TRP A 356 19.00 5.48 3.10
C TRP A 356 20.34 6.03 3.58
N ARG A 357 21.06 5.26 4.39
CA ARG A 357 22.45 5.53 4.79
C ARG A 357 23.20 4.22 5.03
N PHE A 358 24.51 4.34 5.21
CA PHE A 358 25.35 3.23 5.69
C PHE A 358 26.22 3.70 6.85
N ASP A 359 26.50 2.81 7.80
CA ASP A 359 27.38 3.00 8.97
C ASP A 359 27.17 4.31 9.76
N GLY A 360 25.91 4.74 9.91
CA GLY A 360 25.58 5.99 10.59
C GLY A 360 26.03 7.27 9.86
N GLY A 361 26.31 7.18 8.56
CA GLY A 361 26.61 8.31 7.68
C GLY A 361 25.40 9.23 7.45
N GLY A 362 25.56 10.18 6.53
CA GLY A 362 24.49 11.10 6.14
C GLY A 362 23.39 10.40 5.32
N TRP A 363 22.14 10.80 5.54
CA TRP A 363 21.00 10.31 4.76
C TRP A 363 21.05 10.79 3.31
N SER A 364 20.85 9.85 2.40
CA SER A 364 20.67 10.07 0.96
C SER A 364 19.27 9.62 0.55
N THR A 365 18.75 10.10 -0.57
CA THR A 365 17.41 9.70 -1.05
C THR A 365 17.47 8.41 -1.87
N ALA A 366 16.45 7.56 -1.70
CA ALA A 366 16.18 6.43 -2.58
C ALA A 366 15.21 6.86 -3.69
N ALA A 367 15.26 6.16 -4.83
CA ALA A 367 14.39 6.44 -5.96
C ALA A 367 13.09 5.61 -5.88
N PRO A 368 11.92 6.22 -6.12
CA PRO A 368 10.68 5.48 -6.30
C PRO A 368 10.73 4.63 -7.57
N SER A 369 10.12 3.46 -7.53
CA SER A 369 10.21 2.47 -8.61
C SER A 369 9.41 2.87 -9.85
N ASP A 370 8.33 3.62 -9.68
CA ASP A 370 7.49 4.15 -10.77
C ASP A 370 7.86 5.58 -11.19
N GLY A 371 8.81 6.20 -10.48
CA GLY A 371 9.38 7.51 -10.77
C GLY A 371 8.84 8.66 -9.93
N LEU A 372 7.82 8.46 -9.08
CA LEU A 372 7.28 9.49 -8.18
C LEU A 372 6.97 8.90 -6.80
N TYR A 373 7.05 9.72 -5.75
CA TYR A 373 6.46 9.38 -4.45
C TYR A 373 5.13 10.10 -4.37
N ASN A 374 4.03 9.37 -4.60
CA ASN A 374 2.68 9.93 -4.65
C ASN A 374 1.57 8.95 -4.25
N GLN A 375 1.93 7.79 -3.69
CA GLN A 375 0.99 6.77 -3.20
C GLN A 375 1.22 6.48 -1.72
N ALA A 376 0.22 5.88 -1.08
CA ALA A 376 0.33 5.41 0.29
C ALA A 376 1.26 4.19 0.42
N VAL A 377 1.50 3.44 -0.66
CA VAL A 377 2.45 2.32 -0.74
C VAL A 377 3.41 2.57 -1.88
N GLU A 378 4.71 2.63 -1.59
CA GLU A 378 5.74 2.97 -2.58
C GLU A 378 6.89 1.97 -2.55
N ALA A 379 7.14 1.34 -3.69
CA ALA A 379 8.35 0.54 -3.86
C ALA A 379 9.53 1.46 -4.17
N TYR A 380 10.67 1.26 -3.51
CA TYR A 380 11.86 2.07 -3.72
C TYR A 380 13.08 1.22 -4.04
N SER A 381 14.09 1.87 -4.63
CA SER A 381 15.41 1.29 -4.85
C SER A 381 16.52 2.32 -4.71
N PHE A 382 17.71 1.85 -4.34
CA PHE A 382 18.92 2.66 -4.35
C PHE A 382 20.14 1.78 -4.59
N THR A 383 21.23 2.41 -5.03
CA THR A 383 22.53 1.75 -5.13
C THR A 383 23.51 2.49 -4.24
N THR A 384 24.21 1.77 -3.38
CA THR A 384 25.23 2.35 -2.52
C THR A 384 26.37 2.92 -3.37
N ILE A 385 27.12 3.87 -2.82
CA ILE A 385 28.49 4.06 -3.29
C ILE A 385 29.29 2.77 -3.06
N PRO A 386 30.40 2.53 -3.79
CA PRO A 386 31.27 1.41 -3.49
C PRO A 386 31.68 1.40 -2.01
N LEU A 387 31.20 0.39 -1.29
CA LEU A 387 31.49 0.17 0.12
C LEU A 387 32.90 -0.43 0.25
N PRO A 388 33.68 -0.02 1.28
CA PRO A 388 34.96 -0.65 1.59
C PRO A 388 34.83 -2.16 1.86
N HIS A 389 35.95 -2.88 1.85
CA HIS A 389 35.99 -4.25 2.35
C HIS A 389 35.61 -4.28 3.85
N GLY A 390 34.79 -5.27 4.22
CA GLY A 390 34.31 -5.47 5.58
C GLY A 390 32.79 -5.44 5.70
N THR A 391 32.30 -5.51 6.94
CA THR A 391 30.87 -5.54 7.26
C THR A 391 30.31 -4.13 7.44
N HIS A 392 29.18 -3.86 6.78
CA HIS A 392 28.50 -2.58 6.75
C HIS A 392 27.04 -2.72 7.17
N LEU A 393 26.55 -1.74 7.95
CA LEU A 393 25.13 -1.61 8.30
C LEU A 393 24.46 -0.66 7.31
N ILE A 394 23.41 -1.13 6.64
CA ILE A 394 22.55 -0.34 5.75
C ILE A 394 21.25 -0.05 6.47
N GLU A 395 20.81 1.20 6.44
CA GLU A 395 19.55 1.62 7.07
C GLU A 395 18.70 2.40 6.08
N THR A 396 17.38 2.26 6.19
CA THR A 396 16.40 3.02 5.43
C THR A 396 15.26 3.50 6.32
N MET A 397 14.79 4.72 6.06
CA MET A 397 13.70 5.35 6.80
C MET A 397 12.80 6.11 5.81
N THR A 398 11.52 6.26 6.12
CA THR A 398 10.53 6.87 5.24
C THR A 398 9.95 8.14 5.86
N LEU A 399 9.71 9.15 5.03
CA LEU A 399 8.99 10.38 5.33
C LEU A 399 7.68 10.43 4.55
N ASN A 400 6.61 10.86 5.19
CA ASN A 400 5.30 10.99 4.56
C ASN A 400 4.88 12.43 4.25
N SER A 401 3.69 12.58 3.65
CA SER A 401 3.14 13.86 3.21
C SER A 401 2.86 14.85 4.34
N VAL A 402 2.71 14.39 5.58
CA VAL A 402 2.55 15.25 6.77
C VAL A 402 3.86 15.47 7.53
N SER A 403 4.99 15.03 6.96
CA SER A 403 6.34 15.17 7.50
C SER A 403 6.68 14.29 8.71
N ASN A 404 5.96 13.19 8.89
CA ASN A 404 6.28 12.17 9.88
C ASN A 404 7.25 11.12 9.33
N PHE A 405 8.19 10.68 10.18
CA PHE A 405 9.16 9.64 9.88
C PHE A 405 8.76 8.31 10.51
N ASP A 406 9.07 7.18 9.87
CA ASP A 406 8.99 5.88 10.53
C ASP A 406 9.84 5.89 11.81
N ALA A 407 9.26 5.45 12.94
CA ALA A 407 9.93 5.52 14.24
C ALA A 407 11.14 4.58 14.35
N THR A 408 11.18 3.55 13.51
CA THR A 408 12.20 2.49 13.53
C THR A 408 12.69 2.19 12.11
N PRO A 409 13.81 2.82 11.69
CA PRO A 409 14.41 2.55 10.39
C PRO A 409 14.64 1.07 10.17
N ALA A 410 14.25 0.57 8.99
CA ALA A 410 14.62 -0.77 8.55
C ALA A 410 16.12 -0.86 8.28
N SER A 411 16.69 -2.05 8.45
CA SER A 411 18.13 -2.25 8.28
C SER A 411 18.50 -3.62 7.74
N ASP A 412 19.64 -3.68 7.05
CA ASP A 412 20.32 -4.91 6.64
C ASP A 412 21.82 -4.81 6.95
N THR A 413 22.49 -5.93 7.15
CA THR A 413 23.95 -5.99 7.34
C THR A 413 24.56 -6.78 6.20
N ILE A 414 25.54 -6.20 5.51
CA ILE A 414 26.21 -6.80 4.35
C ILE A 414 27.72 -6.78 4.52
N THR A 415 28.38 -7.87 4.14
CA THR A 415 29.84 -7.94 4.07
C THR A 415 30.31 -7.79 2.62
N ILE A 416 31.27 -6.90 2.38
CA ILE A 416 31.97 -6.78 1.10
C ILE A 416 33.30 -7.51 1.18
N ASP A 417 33.47 -8.49 0.29
CA ASP A 417 34.65 -9.34 0.25
C ASP A 417 34.83 -10.01 -1.12
N VAL A 418 36.06 -10.03 -1.63
CA VAL A 418 36.44 -10.62 -2.92
C VAL A 418 37.11 -11.96 -2.67
N PRO A 419 36.64 -13.05 -3.30
CA PRO A 419 37.18 -14.37 -3.03
C PRO A 419 38.66 -14.46 -3.39
N PRO A 420 39.42 -15.40 -2.77
CA PRO A 420 40.82 -15.54 -3.04
C PRO A 420 41.06 -15.94 -4.49
N ASN A 421 42.22 -15.54 -5.04
CA ASN A 421 42.61 -16.02 -6.36
C ASN A 421 42.77 -17.55 -6.37
N THR A 422 42.56 -18.16 -7.53
CA THR A 422 42.84 -19.60 -7.72
C THR A 422 44.29 -19.91 -7.28
N PRO A 423 44.49 -20.88 -6.37
CA PRO A 423 45.83 -21.19 -5.90
C PRO A 423 46.72 -21.73 -7.01
N THR A 424 48.02 -21.53 -6.87
CA THR A 424 49.00 -22.31 -7.62
C THR A 424 49.16 -23.69 -6.96
N LEU A 425 49.41 -24.74 -7.73
CA LEU A 425 49.68 -26.08 -7.21
C LEU A 425 50.89 -26.67 -7.92
N THR A 426 51.92 -27.01 -7.14
CA THR A 426 53.16 -27.61 -7.64
C THR A 426 53.56 -28.78 -6.77
N GLY A 427 54.19 -29.79 -7.36
CA GLY A 427 54.59 -31.00 -6.64
C GLY A 427 55.06 -32.08 -7.59
N THR A 428 55.19 -33.30 -7.07
CA THR A 428 55.61 -34.45 -7.87
C THR A 428 54.45 -34.95 -8.73
N VAL A 429 54.65 -35.03 -10.06
CA VAL A 429 53.66 -35.54 -11.03
C VAL A 429 53.82 -37.02 -11.35
N GLU A 430 54.95 -37.62 -10.98
CA GLU A 430 55.21 -39.07 -11.11
C GLU A 430 55.93 -39.64 -9.89
N GLY A 431 55.37 -40.69 -9.29
CA GLY A 431 55.90 -41.25 -8.04
C GLY A 431 55.84 -42.78 -7.91
N LYS A 432 56.06 -43.28 -6.70
CA LYS A 432 55.93 -44.69 -6.32
C LYS A 432 54.88 -44.80 -5.22
N PRO A 433 54.03 -45.83 -5.24
CA PRO A 433 53.11 -46.09 -4.15
C PRO A 433 53.83 -46.23 -2.80
N ASN A 434 53.19 -45.76 -1.73
CA ASN A 434 53.68 -45.73 -0.35
C ASN A 434 54.92 -44.84 -0.13
N GLN A 435 55.19 -43.91 -1.05
CA GLN A 435 56.18 -42.86 -0.87
C GLN A 435 55.48 -41.53 -0.58
N GLN A 436 56.00 -40.76 0.38
CA GLN A 436 55.49 -39.44 0.72
C GLN A 436 56.05 -38.39 -0.24
N TYR A 437 55.17 -37.54 -0.77
CA TYR A 437 55.48 -36.42 -1.64
C TYR A 437 54.95 -35.13 -1.05
N MET A 438 55.68 -34.04 -1.27
CA MET A 438 55.30 -32.70 -0.86
C MET A 438 54.66 -31.97 -2.03
N TYR A 439 53.52 -31.34 -1.76
CA TYR A 439 52.82 -30.43 -2.66
C TYR A 439 52.82 -29.04 -2.05
N THR A 440 53.18 -28.04 -2.86
CA THR A 440 53.27 -26.65 -2.47
C THR A 440 52.18 -25.87 -3.18
N THR A 441 51.41 -25.08 -2.41
CA THR A 441 50.40 -24.17 -2.92
C THR A 441 50.64 -22.75 -2.40
N SER A 442 50.19 -21.76 -3.16
CA SER A 442 50.05 -20.38 -2.70
C SER A 442 48.98 -19.67 -3.52
N ALA A 443 48.20 -18.82 -2.88
CA ALA A 443 47.22 -17.93 -3.48
C ALA A 443 47.36 -16.54 -2.86
N ALA A 444 47.00 -15.49 -3.59
CA ALA A 444 46.85 -14.16 -3.05
C ALA A 444 45.37 -13.87 -2.84
N ASP A 445 45.07 -13.10 -1.81
CA ASP A 445 43.74 -12.57 -1.56
C ASP A 445 43.68 -11.11 -2.04
N PRO A 446 42.67 -10.70 -2.83
CA PRO A 446 42.56 -9.32 -3.32
C PRO A 446 42.39 -8.27 -2.20
N ASP A 447 41.73 -8.64 -1.10
CA ASP A 447 41.47 -7.75 0.04
C ASP A 447 42.53 -7.88 1.14
N GLY A 448 43.41 -8.88 1.00
CA GLY A 448 44.54 -9.11 1.89
C GLY A 448 44.21 -10.04 3.05
N ASP A 449 43.11 -10.77 2.94
CA ASP A 449 42.64 -11.66 3.99
C ASP A 449 43.54 -12.89 4.21
N PRO A 450 43.62 -13.40 5.46
CA PRO A 450 44.29 -14.66 5.73
C PRO A 450 43.57 -15.84 5.06
N LEU A 451 44.35 -16.71 4.42
CA LEU A 451 43.84 -17.80 3.62
C LEU A 451 43.94 -19.17 4.31
N TYR A 452 42.95 -20.01 4.05
CA TYR A 452 42.95 -21.43 4.36
C TYR A 452 42.98 -22.23 3.07
N TYR A 453 43.69 -23.36 3.04
CA TYR A 453 43.80 -24.23 1.87
C TYR A 453 43.21 -25.62 2.12
N TRP A 454 42.53 -26.17 1.13
CA TRP A 454 42.01 -27.54 1.16
C TRP A 454 42.58 -28.34 -0.01
N PHE A 455 43.28 -29.43 0.29
CA PHE A 455 43.77 -30.40 -0.69
C PHE A 455 42.84 -31.61 -0.75
N ASP A 456 42.41 -31.96 -1.96
CA ASP A 456 41.77 -33.23 -2.30
C ASP A 456 42.79 -34.09 -3.06
N TRP A 457 43.06 -35.30 -2.56
CA TRP A 457 44.11 -36.19 -3.08
C TRP A 457 43.60 -37.23 -4.08
N ASP A 458 42.30 -37.20 -4.41
CA ASP A 458 41.64 -38.09 -5.38
C ASP A 458 41.76 -39.60 -5.05
N ASP A 459 41.99 -39.92 -3.77
CA ASP A 459 42.00 -41.28 -3.23
C ASP A 459 40.96 -41.49 -2.13
N GLY A 460 40.02 -40.54 -2.00
CA GLY A 460 39.02 -40.48 -0.94
C GLY A 460 39.50 -39.79 0.34
N THR A 461 40.73 -39.26 0.38
CA THR A 461 41.27 -38.50 1.51
C THR A 461 41.49 -37.02 1.17
N ASN A 462 41.58 -36.17 2.20
CA ASN A 462 41.83 -34.73 2.06
C ASN A 462 42.64 -34.19 3.25
N SER A 463 43.14 -32.97 3.14
CA SER A 463 43.91 -32.31 4.22
C SER A 463 43.07 -31.68 5.33
N GLY A 464 41.76 -31.52 5.14
CA GLY A 464 41.00 -30.48 5.83
C GLY A 464 41.45 -29.07 5.42
N TRP A 465 40.90 -28.05 6.07
CA TRP A 465 41.34 -26.66 5.89
C TRP A 465 42.63 -26.41 6.68
N LEU A 466 43.73 -26.14 5.98
CA LEU A 466 45.02 -25.76 6.54
C LEU A 466 45.09 -24.23 6.61
N GLY A 467 45.32 -23.64 7.79
CA GLY A 467 45.47 -22.19 7.93
C GLY A 467 45.06 -21.65 9.31
N PRO A 468 44.96 -20.33 9.47
CA PRO A 468 45.14 -19.32 8.42
C PRO A 468 46.62 -19.07 8.07
N PHE A 469 46.88 -18.68 6.83
CA PHE A 469 48.19 -18.25 6.34
C PHE A 469 48.10 -16.83 5.75
N PRO A 470 49.18 -16.02 5.81
CA PRO A 470 49.21 -14.74 5.10
C PRO A 470 49.02 -14.94 3.59
N PRO A 471 48.32 -14.03 2.89
CA PRO A 471 48.15 -14.13 1.44
C PRO A 471 49.51 -14.13 0.73
N GLY A 472 49.65 -14.99 -0.26
CA GLY A 472 50.89 -15.21 -1.02
C GLY A 472 51.93 -16.11 -0.33
N ALA A 473 51.70 -16.55 0.92
CA ALA A 473 52.63 -17.44 1.60
C ALA A 473 52.59 -18.87 1.00
N PRO A 474 53.75 -19.51 0.74
CA PRO A 474 53.78 -20.89 0.31
C PRO A 474 53.39 -21.83 1.45
N VAL A 475 52.45 -22.73 1.17
CA VAL A 475 51.93 -23.75 2.09
C VAL A 475 52.25 -25.12 1.54
N ASN A 476 52.77 -26.00 2.41
CA ASN A 476 53.18 -27.35 2.04
C ASN A 476 52.24 -28.39 2.68
N ALA A 477 51.77 -29.33 1.88
CA ALA A 477 51.03 -30.51 2.35
C ALA A 477 51.71 -31.78 1.81
N ASN A 478 51.83 -32.79 2.67
CA ASN A 478 52.47 -34.05 2.31
C ASN A 478 51.41 -35.14 2.16
N HIS A 479 51.50 -35.94 1.09
CA HIS A 479 50.61 -37.08 0.86
C HIS A 479 51.33 -38.30 0.30
N SER A 480 50.72 -39.48 0.45
CA SER A 480 51.22 -40.73 -0.13
C SER A 480 50.06 -41.61 -0.60
N TRP A 481 50.13 -42.07 -1.85
CA TRP A 481 49.15 -43.01 -2.40
C TRP A 481 49.58 -44.45 -2.15
N SER A 482 48.70 -45.27 -1.58
CA SER A 482 48.98 -46.69 -1.34
C SER A 482 48.80 -47.57 -2.59
N ALA A 483 47.96 -47.11 -3.53
CA ALA A 483 47.65 -47.81 -4.77
C ALA A 483 48.37 -47.19 -5.98
N LYS A 484 48.44 -47.98 -7.06
CA LYS A 484 48.90 -47.51 -8.37
C LYS A 484 47.70 -46.91 -9.10
N GLY A 485 47.91 -45.81 -9.81
CA GLY A 485 46.83 -45.12 -10.52
C GLY A 485 47.27 -43.75 -11.02
N SER A 486 46.31 -43.04 -11.61
CA SER A 486 46.38 -41.61 -11.89
C SER A 486 45.41 -40.92 -10.94
N TYR A 487 45.85 -39.81 -10.36
CA TYR A 487 45.14 -39.05 -9.34
C TYR A 487 45.12 -37.58 -9.73
N GLU A 488 43.95 -36.94 -9.70
CA GLU A 488 43.81 -35.49 -9.93
C GLU A 488 43.89 -34.76 -8.58
N VAL A 489 45.07 -34.31 -8.18
CA VAL A 489 45.22 -33.54 -6.94
C VAL A 489 44.60 -32.17 -7.16
N LYS A 490 43.65 -31.78 -6.30
CA LYS A 490 43.01 -30.46 -6.37
C LYS A 490 43.30 -29.66 -5.12
N VAL A 491 43.46 -28.34 -5.28
CA VAL A 491 43.55 -27.40 -4.16
C VAL A 491 42.65 -26.19 -4.40
N LYS A 492 41.93 -25.76 -3.36
CA LYS A 492 41.23 -24.46 -3.33
C LYS A 492 41.61 -23.70 -2.07
N ALA A 493 41.43 -22.39 -2.11
CA ALA A 493 41.57 -21.51 -0.95
C ALA A 493 40.19 -21.00 -0.50
N LYS A 494 40.12 -20.56 0.76
CA LYS A 494 39.08 -19.65 1.25
C LYS A 494 39.68 -18.60 2.16
N ASP A 495 39.09 -17.43 2.21
CA ASP A 495 39.46 -16.33 3.11
C ASP A 495 38.83 -16.47 4.51
N PHE A 496 38.89 -15.37 5.27
CA PHE A 496 38.31 -15.21 6.59
C PHE A 496 36.78 -15.15 6.57
N PHE A 497 36.18 -14.56 5.52
CA PHE A 497 34.73 -14.49 5.31
C PHE A 497 34.15 -15.75 4.64
N SER A 498 34.99 -16.77 4.46
CA SER A 498 34.66 -18.08 3.90
C SER A 498 34.25 -18.06 2.42
N MET A 499 34.64 -17.03 1.67
CA MET A 499 34.50 -17.06 0.23
C MET A 499 35.56 -17.98 -0.38
N GLU A 500 35.17 -18.82 -1.33
CA GLU A 500 36.05 -19.86 -1.87
C GLU A 500 36.58 -19.50 -3.25
N SER A 501 37.85 -19.80 -3.50
CA SER A 501 38.44 -19.74 -4.82
C SER A 501 37.94 -20.89 -5.71
N PRO A 502 38.11 -20.79 -7.05
CA PRO A 502 38.10 -21.97 -7.91
C PRO A 502 39.19 -22.98 -7.51
N TRP A 503 39.03 -24.23 -7.96
CA TRP A 503 40.03 -25.29 -7.78
C TRP A 503 41.19 -25.14 -8.78
N ALA A 504 42.41 -25.35 -8.31
CA ALA A 504 43.56 -25.69 -9.14
C ALA A 504 43.80 -27.19 -9.13
N THR A 505 44.24 -27.77 -10.25
CA THR A 505 44.41 -29.22 -10.41
C THR A 505 45.83 -29.58 -10.85
N LEU A 506 46.29 -30.76 -10.47
CA LEU A 506 47.58 -31.34 -10.85
C LEU A 506 47.45 -32.86 -11.00
N ASP A 507 47.66 -33.37 -12.20
CA ASP A 507 47.65 -34.81 -12.46
C ASP A 507 48.92 -35.49 -11.94
N VAL A 508 48.74 -36.53 -11.14
CA VAL A 508 49.81 -37.32 -10.53
C VAL A 508 49.67 -38.79 -10.90
N THR A 509 50.74 -39.40 -11.40
CA THR A 509 50.76 -40.83 -11.77
C THR A 509 51.67 -41.64 -10.85
N MET A 510 51.17 -42.77 -10.37
CA MET A 510 51.93 -43.77 -9.61
C MET A 510 52.17 -45.00 -10.51
N PRO A 511 53.14 -44.95 -11.43
CA PRO A 511 53.33 -45.99 -12.44
C PRO A 511 53.65 -47.35 -11.85
N LYS A 512 53.19 -48.38 -12.56
CA LYS A 512 53.66 -49.75 -12.35
C LYS A 512 55.12 -49.81 -12.79
N SER A 513 56.05 -49.93 -11.85
CA SER A 513 57.36 -50.47 -12.19
C SER A 513 57.14 -51.88 -12.75
N LEU A 514 57.23 -52.03 -14.08
CA LEU A 514 57.48 -53.32 -14.70
C LEU A 514 58.91 -53.69 -14.31
N LEU A 515 59.07 -54.37 -13.18
CA LEU A 515 60.26 -55.19 -12.98
C LEU A 515 60.17 -56.28 -14.04
N PHE A 516 60.77 -56.02 -15.20
CA PHE A 516 61.15 -57.08 -16.12
C PHE A 516 62.35 -57.78 -15.48
N ASP A 517 62.08 -58.59 -14.47
CA ASP A 517 63.02 -59.63 -14.08
C ASP A 517 63.16 -60.51 -15.32
N GLY A 518 64.32 -60.43 -15.99
CA GLY A 518 64.56 -61.09 -17.27
C GLY A 518 64.39 -62.61 -17.24
N SER A 519 63.88 -63.21 -16.16
CA SER A 519 63.53 -64.62 -16.03
C SER A 519 62.61 -65.12 -17.14
N PHE A 520 61.59 -64.35 -17.58
CA PHE A 520 60.81 -64.74 -18.76
C PHE A 520 61.66 -64.75 -20.04
N LEU A 521 62.47 -63.71 -20.27
CA LEU A 521 63.34 -63.63 -21.44
C LEU A 521 64.39 -64.74 -21.42
N GLN A 522 64.94 -65.09 -20.25
CA GLN A 522 65.89 -66.19 -20.08
C GLN A 522 65.22 -67.57 -20.29
N VAL A 523 64.00 -67.78 -19.79
CA VAL A 523 63.24 -69.02 -20.03
C VAL A 523 62.80 -69.15 -21.48
N PHE A 524 62.37 -68.05 -22.11
CA PHE A 524 61.99 -67.97 -23.52
C PHE A 524 63.18 -68.25 -24.44
N LEU A 525 64.33 -67.59 -24.21
CA LEU A 525 65.56 -67.83 -24.97
C LEU A 525 66.11 -69.25 -24.77
N ARG A 526 65.96 -69.83 -23.56
CA ARG A 526 66.35 -71.22 -23.28
C ARG A 526 65.48 -72.24 -24.01
N ASN A 527 64.19 -71.94 -24.17
CA ASN A 527 63.23 -72.83 -24.86
C ASN A 527 63.18 -72.59 -26.37
N HIS A 528 63.79 -71.51 -26.89
CA HIS A 528 63.83 -71.16 -28.32
C HIS A 528 65.29 -70.93 -28.78
N PRO A 529 66.09 -72.00 -28.92
CA PRO A 529 67.55 -71.90 -29.13
C PRO A 529 67.97 -71.19 -30.43
N LEU A 530 67.11 -71.20 -31.46
CA LEU A 530 67.36 -70.46 -32.71
C LEU A 530 67.27 -68.94 -32.53
N LEU A 531 66.39 -68.46 -31.64
CA LEU A 531 66.29 -67.04 -31.26
C LEU A 531 67.45 -66.61 -30.35
N SER A 532 67.91 -67.51 -29.47
CA SER A 532 69.12 -67.29 -28.67
C SER A 532 70.38 -67.07 -29.54
N TYR A 533 70.51 -67.81 -30.64
CA TYR A 533 71.63 -67.66 -31.59
C TYR A 533 71.56 -66.34 -32.38
N LEU A 534 70.35 -65.89 -32.71
CA LEU A 534 70.12 -64.62 -33.40
C LEU A 534 70.48 -63.41 -32.51
N PHE A 535 70.12 -63.46 -31.22
CA PHE A 535 70.43 -62.41 -30.26
C PHE A 535 71.92 -62.32 -29.92
N SER A 536 72.67 -63.44 -29.93
CA SER A 536 74.13 -63.41 -29.71
C SER A 536 74.93 -62.76 -30.85
N PHE A 537 74.37 -62.68 -32.06
CA PHE A 537 74.99 -61.98 -33.19
C PHE A 537 74.71 -60.47 -33.19
N LEU A 538 73.59 -60.04 -32.60
CA LEU A 538 73.18 -58.62 -32.58
C LEU A 538 73.82 -57.82 -31.43
N PHE A 539 74.35 -58.47 -30.40
CA PHE A 539 74.86 -57.81 -29.18
C PHE A 539 76.24 -58.34 -28.72
N SER A 540 77.05 -58.87 -29.63
CA SER A 540 78.47 -59.10 -29.32
C SER A 540 79.19 -57.75 -29.25
N PRO A 541 79.93 -57.43 -28.17
CA PRO A 541 80.67 -56.19 -28.10
C PRO A 541 81.84 -56.23 -29.10
N LEU A 542 81.87 -55.27 -30.03
CA LEU A 542 83.11 -54.86 -30.67
C LEU A 542 84.01 -54.28 -29.57
N ILE A 543 84.97 -55.09 -29.11
CA ILE A 543 86.20 -54.60 -28.50
C ILE A 543 87.20 -54.45 -29.66
N GLU A 544 87.19 -53.27 -30.27
CA GLU A 544 88.36 -52.41 -30.55
C GLU A 544 87.87 -51.01 -30.89
#